data_AF-A0A432GZ22-F1
#
_entry.id   AF-A0A432GZ22-F1
#
_cell.length_a   1.000
_cell.length_b   1.000
_cell.length_c   1.000
_cell.angle_alpha   90.00
_cell.angle_beta   90.00
_cell.angle_gamma   90.00
#
_symmetry.space_group_name_H-M   'P 1'
#
loop_
_entity.id
_entity.type
_entity.pdbx_description
1 polymer ?
#
loop_
_entity_poly.entity_id
_entity_poly.type
_entity_poly.pdbx_seq_one_letter_code
_entity_poly.pdbx_strand_id
1 'polypeptide(L)'
;MTMALLDELVQEEDLDPEVMGQTSSAFKNLPELEKIRRLIQMDLLEEPHLLRNMSDRYNLPLLSKTLDEVQNYENLPLSKQLYERTGILPMRLGSKCACLLSVQSNWLKMNQVAFHLGEPIYWYLAQQQQIEALLETSHLQIEDADISATDRIHHLFEEAISRRGSDIHLEPEKNQLRVRFRIDGYLQDSAPMPMSFHPLIFSRIKLLAGMDIAVRRRPQDGHYTYSSNSNRIFDVRVSTLPGQFGEKLVLRLLDQTPVQHKLEALGFFKNDLEMLYQASQAPSGLILMVGPTGSGKTTTLYAILNALNSQEKNILTIENPVEYHIEGITQVSVKPEQGLGFADTLRAALRQDPDVLLIGEIRDEETANIAVKAALTGHLVLSTLHSSDAVTAIQRLLNLGIAPDLLAETLTVIVSQRLVRRLCSHQNGNKSNPHTSDKNCLRCRGTGYSGRIPVYEILKVNSLVRDRIQAGDTGRKLIRPEPELYFHTMEQTAQRLTKEGLTDWKEVQPLLLNV
;
A
#
# COMPACT_ATOMS: atom_id res chain seq x y z
N MET A 1 -17.32 -13.98 -14.61
CA MET A 1 -17.62 -15.18 -15.42
C MET A 1 -17.25 -16.37 -14.56
N THR A 2 -18.22 -17.09 -14.04
CA THR A 2 -17.97 -18.35 -13.32
C THR A 2 -19.07 -19.28 -13.77
N MET A 3 -18.84 -19.99 -14.88
CA MET A 3 -19.50 -21.28 -15.03
C MET A 3 -19.01 -22.16 -13.88
N ALA A 4 -19.92 -22.95 -13.32
CA ALA A 4 -19.57 -23.92 -12.29
C ALA A 4 -18.60 -24.93 -12.92
N LEU A 5 -17.53 -25.31 -12.21
CA LEU A 5 -16.47 -26.18 -12.74
C LEU A 5 -17.05 -27.49 -13.30
N LEU A 6 -18.13 -28.00 -12.72
CA LEU A 6 -18.85 -29.17 -13.21
C LEU A 6 -19.57 -28.96 -14.55
N ASP A 7 -20.10 -27.77 -14.82
CA ASP A 7 -20.76 -27.47 -16.10
C ASP A 7 -19.73 -27.38 -17.24
N GLU A 8 -18.50 -26.96 -16.93
CA GLU A 8 -17.37 -26.97 -17.86
C GLU A 8 -16.90 -28.41 -18.13
N LEU A 9 -16.76 -29.25 -17.09
CA LEU A 9 -16.39 -30.67 -17.25
C LEU A 9 -17.39 -31.48 -18.10
N VAL A 10 -18.69 -31.15 -18.03
CA VAL A 10 -19.71 -31.75 -18.89
C VAL A 10 -19.57 -31.29 -20.35
N GLN A 11 -19.14 -30.05 -20.59
CA GLN A 11 -18.89 -29.54 -21.94
C GLN A 11 -17.61 -30.09 -22.57
N GLU A 12 -16.62 -30.42 -21.74
CA GLU A 12 -15.33 -30.99 -22.15
C GLU A 12 -15.38 -32.53 -22.33
N GLU A 13 -16.56 -33.14 -22.20
CA GLU A 13 -16.80 -34.60 -22.24
C GLU A 13 -16.13 -35.41 -21.11
N ASP A 14 -15.62 -34.73 -20.08
CA ASP A 14 -14.97 -35.33 -18.91
C ASP A 14 -15.97 -35.95 -17.92
N LEU A 15 -17.23 -35.48 -17.94
CA LEU A 15 -18.30 -35.94 -17.06
C LEU A 15 -19.58 -36.18 -17.87
N ASP A 16 -20.12 -37.40 -17.79
CA ASP A 16 -21.36 -37.76 -18.47
C ASP A 16 -22.54 -36.86 -17.99
N PRO A 17 -23.23 -36.15 -18.89
CA PRO A 17 -24.37 -35.30 -18.55
C PRO A 17 -25.49 -36.06 -17.80
N GLU A 18 -25.65 -37.36 -18.06
CA GLU A 18 -26.66 -38.19 -17.40
C GLU A 18 -26.34 -38.42 -15.92
N VAL A 19 -25.06 -38.44 -15.54
CA VAL A 19 -24.61 -38.56 -14.14
C VAL A 19 -25.07 -37.35 -13.33
N MET A 20 -25.01 -36.14 -13.89
CA MET A 20 -25.52 -34.94 -13.23
C MET A 20 -27.05 -34.90 -13.16
N GLY A 21 -27.74 -35.49 -14.13
CA GLY A 21 -29.20 -35.62 -14.19
C GLY A 21 -29.78 -36.59 -13.15
N GLN A 22 -29.09 -37.69 -12.86
CA GLN A 22 -29.55 -38.78 -11.98
C GLN A 22 -29.23 -38.57 -10.49
N THR A 23 -28.48 -37.52 -10.13
CA THR A 23 -28.09 -37.25 -8.74
C THR A 23 -29.25 -36.73 -7.88
N SER A 24 -29.30 -37.17 -6.61
CA SER A 24 -30.34 -36.77 -5.66
C SER A 24 -30.35 -35.26 -5.39
N SER A 25 -31.49 -34.70 -4.94
CA SER A 25 -31.58 -33.28 -4.55
C SER A 25 -30.55 -32.88 -3.47
N ALA A 26 -30.18 -33.84 -2.61
CA ALA A 26 -29.14 -33.67 -1.60
C ALA A 26 -27.74 -33.50 -2.23
N PHE A 27 -27.44 -34.17 -3.35
CA PHE A 27 -26.17 -34.03 -4.07
C PHE A 27 -26.07 -32.67 -4.78
N LYS A 28 -27.17 -32.21 -5.38
CA LYS A 28 -27.22 -30.90 -6.08
C LYS A 28 -26.92 -29.71 -5.15
N ASN A 29 -27.21 -29.84 -3.86
CA ASN A 29 -26.97 -28.82 -2.84
C ASN A 29 -25.57 -28.86 -2.20
N LEU A 30 -24.72 -29.82 -2.56
CA LEU A 30 -23.34 -29.87 -2.05
C LEU A 30 -22.46 -28.77 -2.67
N PRO A 31 -21.45 -28.28 -1.93
CA PRO A 31 -20.39 -27.46 -2.51
C PRO A 31 -19.72 -28.17 -3.71
N GLU A 32 -19.29 -27.43 -4.73
CA GLU A 32 -18.72 -28.03 -5.96
C GLU A 32 -17.55 -28.99 -5.71
N LEU A 33 -16.61 -28.63 -4.84
CA LEU A 33 -15.48 -29.51 -4.50
C LEU A 33 -15.94 -30.83 -3.88
N GLU A 34 -17.02 -30.81 -3.09
CA GLU A 34 -17.58 -32.02 -2.48
C GLU A 34 -18.32 -32.88 -3.50
N LYS A 35 -18.93 -32.27 -4.54
CA LYS A 35 -19.51 -33.00 -5.67
C LYS A 35 -18.42 -33.71 -6.48
N ILE A 36 -17.36 -33.00 -6.85
CA ILE A 36 -16.21 -33.56 -7.60
C ILE A 36 -15.59 -34.71 -6.81
N ARG A 37 -15.37 -34.53 -5.50
CA ARG A 37 -14.83 -35.58 -4.63
C ARG A 37 -15.69 -36.85 -4.63
N ARG A 38 -17.02 -36.70 -4.56
CA ARG A 38 -17.94 -37.85 -4.60
C ARG A 38 -17.99 -38.51 -5.97
N LEU A 39 -17.91 -37.76 -7.06
CA LEU A 39 -17.86 -38.32 -8.42
C LEU A 39 -16.61 -39.17 -8.62
N ILE A 40 -15.46 -38.69 -8.13
CA ILE A 40 -14.21 -39.47 -8.13
C ILE A 40 -14.36 -40.73 -7.27
N GLN A 41 -14.95 -40.64 -6.06
CA GLN A 41 -15.17 -41.81 -5.19
C GLN A 41 -16.17 -42.83 -5.75
N MET A 42 -17.08 -42.41 -6.63
CA MET A 42 -18.06 -43.27 -7.27
C MET A 42 -17.54 -43.87 -8.60
N ASP A 43 -16.26 -43.65 -8.94
CA ASP A 43 -15.64 -44.01 -10.22
C ASP A 43 -16.37 -43.42 -11.44
N LEU A 44 -17.03 -42.27 -11.26
CA LEU A 44 -17.76 -41.54 -12.31
C LEU A 44 -16.94 -40.40 -12.92
N LEU A 45 -15.76 -40.12 -12.36
CA LEU A 45 -14.83 -39.10 -12.83
C LEU A 45 -13.39 -39.56 -12.55
N GLU A 46 -12.56 -39.65 -13.60
CA GLU A 46 -11.16 -40.06 -13.45
C GLU A 46 -10.27 -38.86 -13.08
N GLU A 47 -9.77 -38.82 -11.83
CA GLU A 47 -8.84 -37.79 -11.35
C GLU A 47 -7.61 -37.58 -12.27
N PRO A 48 -6.96 -38.62 -12.84
CA PRO A 48 -5.82 -38.44 -13.74
C PRO A 48 -6.16 -37.67 -15.03
N HIS A 49 -7.40 -37.80 -15.51
CA HIS A 49 -7.85 -37.09 -16.71
C HIS A 49 -8.04 -35.61 -16.39
N LEU A 50 -8.74 -35.31 -15.30
CA LEU A 50 -9.01 -33.94 -14.87
C LEU A 50 -7.74 -33.17 -14.52
N LEU A 51 -6.75 -33.82 -13.90
CA LEU A 51 -5.45 -33.20 -13.63
C LEU A 51 -4.67 -32.84 -14.91
N ARG A 52 -4.81 -33.60 -16.01
CA ARG A 52 -4.19 -33.24 -17.30
C ARG A 52 -4.85 -32.00 -17.89
N ASN A 53 -6.17 -31.93 -17.85
CA ASN A 53 -6.91 -30.77 -18.36
C ASN A 53 -6.59 -29.51 -17.54
N MET A 54 -6.48 -29.64 -16.20
CA MET A 54 -6.00 -28.54 -15.34
C MET A 54 -4.54 -28.15 -15.62
N SER A 55 -3.66 -29.11 -15.87
CA SER A 55 -2.25 -28.87 -16.25
C SER A 55 -2.17 -28.01 -17.50
N ASP A 56 -2.88 -28.39 -18.56
CA ASP A 56 -2.89 -27.68 -19.84
C ASP A 56 -3.53 -26.29 -19.73
N ARG A 57 -4.63 -26.17 -18.97
CA ARG A 57 -5.37 -24.92 -18.78
C ARG A 57 -4.60 -23.88 -17.97
N TYR A 58 -4.02 -24.30 -16.85
CA TYR A 58 -3.33 -23.40 -15.91
C TYR A 58 -1.82 -23.36 -16.11
N ASN A 59 -1.31 -24.10 -17.11
CA ASN A 59 0.11 -24.26 -17.39
C ASN A 59 0.89 -24.70 -16.15
N LEU A 60 0.32 -25.65 -15.39
CA LEU A 60 0.89 -26.19 -14.16
C LEU A 60 1.48 -27.57 -14.42
N PRO A 61 2.76 -27.82 -14.06
CA PRO A 61 3.39 -29.11 -14.30
C PRO A 61 2.72 -30.23 -13.49
N LEU A 62 2.41 -31.35 -14.16
CA LEU A 62 1.99 -32.58 -13.51
C LEU A 62 3.23 -33.33 -12.96
N LEU A 63 3.19 -33.71 -11.69
CA LEU A 63 4.19 -34.61 -11.10
C LEU A 63 4.04 -36.00 -11.75
N SER A 64 5.12 -36.53 -12.32
CA SER A 64 5.09 -37.76 -13.12
C SER A 64 4.74 -39.01 -12.29
N LYS A 65 4.43 -40.12 -13.00
CA LYS A 65 3.80 -41.34 -12.46
C LYS A 65 4.67 -42.19 -11.53
N THR A 66 5.94 -41.85 -11.28
CA THR A 66 6.81 -42.66 -10.43
C THR A 66 7.49 -41.80 -9.37
N LEU A 67 7.29 -42.18 -8.11
CA LEU A 67 8.01 -41.67 -6.93
C LEU A 67 9.54 -41.61 -7.13
N ASP A 68 10.07 -42.42 -8.07
CA ASP A 68 11.48 -42.47 -8.48
C ASP A 68 12.01 -41.22 -9.20
N GLU A 69 11.16 -40.39 -9.82
CA GLU A 69 11.61 -39.08 -10.36
C GLU A 69 11.76 -38.03 -9.27
N VAL A 70 11.12 -38.26 -8.12
CA VAL A 70 11.28 -37.45 -6.91
C VAL A 70 12.49 -37.95 -6.11
N GLN A 71 13.62 -38.23 -6.76
CA GLN A 71 14.87 -38.45 -6.02
C GLN A 71 15.35 -37.08 -5.51
N ASN A 72 15.48 -36.96 -4.18
CA ASN A 72 15.76 -35.72 -3.43
C ASN A 72 14.55 -34.82 -3.16
N TYR A 73 13.46 -35.39 -2.61
CA TYR A 73 12.52 -34.58 -1.84
C TYR A 73 12.75 -34.65 -0.35
N GLU A 74 12.43 -33.53 0.29
CA GLU A 74 12.30 -33.46 1.73
C GLU A 74 10.99 -32.74 2.04
N ASN A 75 10.16 -33.31 2.91
CA ASN A 75 8.98 -32.60 3.38
C ASN A 75 9.41 -31.35 4.14
N LEU A 76 8.83 -30.21 3.79
CA LEU A 76 9.15 -28.95 4.46
C LEU A 76 8.62 -28.96 5.90
N PRO A 77 9.25 -28.21 6.81
CA PRO A 77 8.62 -27.80 8.07
C PRO A 77 7.14 -27.42 7.86
N LEU A 78 6.22 -27.96 8.67
CA LEU A 78 4.76 -27.72 8.63
C LEU A 78 3.97 -28.43 7.51
N SER A 79 4.60 -29.28 6.68
CA SER A 79 3.94 -29.87 5.50
C SER A 79 2.66 -30.65 5.81
N LYS A 80 2.68 -31.50 6.82
CA LYS A 80 1.54 -32.31 7.25
C LYS A 80 0.37 -31.45 7.74
N GLN A 81 0.65 -30.47 8.61
CA GLN A 81 -0.40 -29.61 9.17
C GLN A 81 -0.98 -28.63 8.13
N LEU A 82 -0.14 -28.10 7.24
CA LEU A 82 -0.60 -27.28 6.11
C LEU A 82 -1.48 -28.11 5.18
N TYR A 83 -1.09 -29.34 4.89
CA TYR A 83 -1.92 -30.26 4.13
C TYR A 83 -3.24 -30.57 4.82
N GLU A 84 -3.27 -30.90 6.11
CA GLU A 84 -4.52 -31.17 6.84
C GLU A 84 -5.50 -29.98 6.81
N ARG A 85 -4.98 -28.74 6.81
CA ARG A 85 -5.81 -27.52 6.80
C ARG A 85 -6.21 -27.03 5.41
N THR A 86 -5.40 -27.33 4.39
CA THR A 86 -5.53 -26.72 3.06
C THR A 86 -5.66 -27.72 1.92
N GLY A 87 -5.35 -28.99 2.15
CA GLY A 87 -5.20 -30.01 1.12
C GLY A 87 -3.98 -29.79 0.21
N ILE A 88 -3.10 -28.84 0.52
CA ILE A 88 -1.89 -28.50 -0.25
C ILE A 88 -0.68 -29.04 0.50
N LEU A 89 0.15 -29.84 -0.16
CA LEU A 89 1.36 -30.40 0.45
C LEU A 89 2.60 -29.61 0.03
N PRO A 90 3.22 -28.82 0.93
CA PRO A 90 4.49 -28.21 0.64
C PRO A 90 5.65 -29.18 0.88
N MET A 91 6.61 -29.19 -0.04
CA MET A 91 7.79 -30.03 -0.02
C MET A 91 8.98 -29.34 -0.69
N ARG A 92 10.18 -29.81 -0.40
CA ARG A 92 11.40 -29.41 -1.09
C ARG A 92 11.59 -30.37 -2.25
N LEU A 93 11.75 -29.86 -3.47
CA LEU A 93 12.16 -30.63 -4.65
C LEU A 93 13.53 -30.12 -5.09
N GLY A 94 14.59 -30.84 -4.72
CA GLY A 94 15.97 -30.36 -4.87
C GLY A 94 16.20 -29.06 -4.10
N SER A 95 16.50 -27.96 -4.80
CA SER A 95 16.69 -26.63 -4.20
C SER A 95 15.42 -25.76 -4.18
N LYS A 96 14.29 -26.26 -4.69
CA LYS A 96 13.07 -25.49 -4.89
C LYS A 96 12.03 -25.81 -3.82
N CYS A 97 11.32 -24.77 -3.36
CA CYS A 97 10.11 -24.93 -2.56
C CYS A 97 8.95 -25.24 -3.50
N ALA A 98 8.38 -26.43 -3.37
CA ALA A 98 7.29 -26.90 -4.22
C ALA A 98 6.03 -27.13 -3.39
N CYS A 99 4.86 -26.91 -3.99
CA CYS A 99 3.57 -27.22 -3.39
C CYS A 99 2.78 -28.13 -4.33
N LEU A 100 2.40 -29.30 -3.84
CA LEU A 100 1.56 -30.24 -4.56
C LEU A 100 0.08 -29.91 -4.34
N LEU A 101 -0.65 -29.83 -5.45
CA LEU A 101 -2.08 -29.59 -5.54
C LEU A 101 -2.74 -30.81 -6.18
N SER A 102 -3.80 -31.32 -5.55
CA SER A 102 -4.74 -32.23 -6.20
C SER A 102 -6.01 -31.48 -6.59
N VAL A 103 -6.90 -32.17 -7.29
CA VAL A 103 -8.26 -31.69 -7.58
C VAL A 103 -9.02 -31.39 -6.28
N GLN A 104 -8.68 -32.07 -5.19
CA GLN A 104 -9.33 -31.96 -3.89
C GLN A 104 -8.72 -30.88 -2.99
N SER A 105 -7.58 -30.29 -3.37
CA SER A 105 -6.95 -29.21 -2.60
C SER A 105 -7.86 -27.97 -2.49
N ASN A 106 -7.67 -27.16 -1.45
CA ASN A 106 -8.32 -25.86 -1.35
C ASN A 106 -7.45 -24.78 -2.02
N TRP A 107 -7.62 -24.63 -3.33
CA TRP A 107 -6.86 -23.70 -4.17
C TRP A 107 -6.97 -22.23 -3.71
N LEU A 108 -8.06 -21.86 -3.02
CA LEU A 108 -8.20 -20.50 -2.46
C LEU A 108 -7.20 -20.20 -1.34
N LYS A 109 -6.57 -21.22 -0.76
CA LYS A 109 -5.56 -21.08 0.30
C LYS A 109 -4.13 -21.05 -0.22
N MET A 110 -3.91 -20.98 -1.54
CA MET A 110 -2.57 -20.90 -2.12
C MET A 110 -1.76 -19.72 -1.56
N ASN A 111 -2.39 -18.54 -1.42
CA ASN A 111 -1.73 -17.36 -0.84
C ASN A 111 -1.37 -17.56 0.64
N GLN A 112 -2.24 -18.23 1.42
CA GLN A 112 -1.96 -18.58 2.81
C GLN A 112 -0.76 -19.53 2.90
N VAL A 113 -0.73 -20.59 2.09
CA VAL A 113 0.41 -21.53 2.04
C VAL A 113 1.69 -20.80 1.62
N ALA A 114 1.62 -19.91 0.63
CA ALA A 114 2.74 -19.06 0.25
C ALA A 114 3.29 -18.20 1.38
N PHE A 115 2.38 -17.62 2.17
CA PHE A 115 2.74 -16.87 3.36
C PHE A 115 3.41 -17.73 4.46
N HIS A 116 2.95 -18.97 4.64
CA HIS A 116 3.57 -19.90 5.59
C HIS A 116 4.99 -20.31 5.21
N LEU A 117 5.27 -20.47 3.92
CA LEU A 117 6.58 -20.92 3.46
C LEU A 117 7.60 -19.77 3.39
N GLY A 118 7.16 -18.56 3.03
CA GLY A 118 8.02 -17.36 3.07
C GLY A 118 9.16 -17.37 2.03
N GLU A 119 9.08 -18.20 1.00
CA GLU A 119 10.02 -18.31 -0.11
C GLU A 119 9.25 -18.56 -1.44
N PRO A 120 9.86 -18.35 -2.62
CA PRO A 120 9.18 -18.57 -3.91
C PRO A 120 8.71 -20.01 -4.09
N ILE A 121 7.43 -20.20 -4.44
CA ILE A 121 6.79 -21.51 -4.58
C ILE A 121 6.65 -21.91 -6.04
N TYR A 122 6.98 -23.18 -6.32
CA TYR A 122 6.68 -23.87 -7.56
C TYR A 122 5.47 -24.77 -7.37
N TRP A 123 4.38 -24.49 -8.07
CA TRP A 123 3.13 -25.25 -7.97
C TRP A 123 3.17 -26.45 -8.90
N TYR A 124 2.80 -27.62 -8.38
CA TYR A 124 2.70 -28.86 -9.14
C TYR A 124 1.33 -29.49 -8.93
N LEU A 125 0.81 -30.12 -9.97
CA LEU A 125 -0.37 -30.97 -9.90
C LEU A 125 0.05 -32.40 -9.59
N ALA A 126 -0.63 -33.07 -8.66
CA ALA A 126 -0.37 -34.46 -8.31
C ALA A 126 -1.68 -35.18 -7.95
N GLN A 127 -1.72 -36.49 -8.15
CA GLN A 127 -2.88 -37.29 -7.73
C GLN A 127 -2.99 -37.29 -6.21
N GLN A 128 -4.21 -37.27 -5.68
CA GLN A 128 -4.47 -37.31 -4.25
C GLN A 128 -3.72 -38.47 -3.56
N GLN A 129 -3.73 -39.66 -4.16
CA GLN A 129 -3.04 -40.84 -3.65
C GLN A 129 -1.51 -40.68 -3.58
N GLN A 130 -0.92 -39.94 -4.53
CA GLN A 130 0.52 -39.64 -4.51
C GLN A 130 0.87 -38.69 -3.38
N ILE A 131 0.04 -37.68 -3.14
CA ILE A 131 0.23 -36.71 -2.05
C ILE A 131 0.14 -37.42 -0.69
N GLU A 132 -0.85 -38.30 -0.51
CA GLU A 132 -1.02 -39.09 0.72
C GLU A 132 0.17 -40.03 0.97
N ALA A 133 0.68 -40.71 -0.06
CA ALA A 133 1.88 -41.54 0.07
C ALA A 133 3.15 -40.74 0.48
N LEU A 134 3.29 -39.51 -0.02
CA LEU A 134 4.38 -38.59 0.35
C LEU A 134 4.25 -38.02 1.76
N LEU A 135 3.03 -38.00 2.32
CA LEU A 135 2.76 -37.57 3.68
C LEU A 135 3.08 -38.65 4.72
N GLU A 136 2.73 -39.91 4.42
CA GLU A 136 2.98 -41.05 5.31
C GLU A 136 4.47 -41.30 5.56
N THR A 137 5.32 -40.90 4.62
CA THR A 137 6.79 -40.98 4.71
C THR A 137 7.43 -39.85 5.54
N SER A 138 6.64 -38.89 6.05
CA SER A 138 7.14 -37.71 6.76
C SER A 138 7.12 -37.87 8.29
N HIS A 139 8.30 -37.95 8.91
CA HIS A 139 8.48 -37.85 10.36
C HIS A 139 9.03 -36.48 10.73
N LEU A 140 8.19 -35.44 10.73
CA LEU A 140 8.57 -34.14 11.28
C LEU A 140 7.44 -33.59 12.16
N GLN A 141 7.76 -33.42 13.45
CA GLN A 141 6.90 -32.75 14.42
C GLN A 141 7.32 -31.28 14.52
N ILE A 142 6.40 -30.38 14.20
CA ILE A 142 6.48 -28.96 14.58
C ILE A 142 5.19 -28.62 15.32
N GLU A 143 5.32 -27.85 16.39
CA GLU A 143 4.25 -27.55 17.33
C GLU A 143 3.14 -26.69 16.68
N ASP A 144 1.87 -26.99 16.97
CA ASP A 144 0.69 -26.25 16.49
C ASP A 144 0.73 -24.73 16.77
N ALA A 145 1.58 -24.31 17.71
CA ALA A 145 1.79 -22.92 18.11
C ALA A 145 2.38 -22.04 16.98
N ASP A 146 3.30 -22.55 16.16
CA ASP A 146 3.94 -21.76 15.10
C ASP A 146 3.00 -21.52 13.90
N ILE A 147 2.14 -22.50 13.59
CA ILE A 147 1.08 -22.34 12.59
C ILE A 147 0.04 -21.33 13.08
N SER A 148 -0.35 -21.43 14.35
CA SER A 148 -1.25 -20.45 14.97
C SER A 148 -0.70 -19.03 14.88
N ALA A 149 0.60 -18.84 15.12
CA ALA A 149 1.23 -17.52 15.01
C ALA A 149 1.22 -16.97 13.58
N THR A 150 1.53 -17.81 12.60
CA THR A 150 1.55 -17.40 11.19
C THR A 150 0.15 -17.06 10.67
N ASP A 151 -0.85 -17.88 10.98
CA ASP A 151 -2.26 -17.58 10.69
C ASP A 151 -2.71 -16.28 11.36
N ARG A 152 -2.27 -16.05 12.61
CA ARG A 152 -2.58 -14.84 13.35
C ARG A 152 -1.97 -13.60 12.70
N ILE A 153 -0.74 -13.70 12.20
CA ILE A 153 -0.08 -12.62 11.46
C ILE A 153 -0.84 -12.35 10.17
N HIS A 154 -1.14 -13.37 9.38
CA HIS A 154 -1.90 -13.19 8.13
C HIS A 154 -3.25 -12.51 8.40
N HIS A 155 -3.99 -12.98 9.41
CA HIS A 155 -5.26 -12.37 9.81
C HIS A 155 -5.09 -10.91 10.23
N LEU A 156 -4.01 -10.59 10.96
CA LEU A 156 -3.69 -9.22 11.38
C LEU A 156 -3.44 -8.29 10.18
N PHE A 157 -2.71 -8.76 9.16
CA PHE A 157 -2.50 -8.01 7.92
C PHE A 157 -3.81 -7.80 7.15
N GLU A 158 -4.58 -8.86 6.91
CA GLU A 158 -5.87 -8.76 6.19
C GLU A 158 -6.87 -7.87 6.95
N GLU A 159 -6.89 -7.96 8.27
CA GLU A 159 -7.72 -7.10 9.10
C GLU A 159 -7.31 -5.63 8.93
N ALA A 160 -6.03 -5.32 9.02
CA ALA A 160 -5.50 -3.97 8.82
C ALA A 160 -5.84 -3.44 7.41
N ILE A 161 -5.63 -4.25 6.38
CA ILE A 161 -5.91 -3.90 4.97
C ILE A 161 -7.41 -3.65 4.76
N SER A 162 -8.27 -4.54 5.27
CA SER A 162 -9.74 -4.38 5.18
C SER A 162 -10.24 -3.11 5.89
N ARG A 163 -9.49 -2.66 6.90
CA ARG A 163 -9.76 -1.43 7.66
C ARG A 163 -9.11 -0.19 7.03
N ARG A 164 -8.35 -0.33 5.94
CA ARG A 164 -7.51 0.73 5.34
C ARG A 164 -6.51 1.31 6.34
N GLY A 165 -5.91 0.44 7.15
CA GLY A 165 -4.83 0.79 8.07
C GLY A 165 -3.53 1.09 7.32
N SER A 166 -2.86 2.19 7.68
CA SER A 166 -1.52 2.53 7.18
C SER A 166 -0.41 1.90 8.00
N ASP A 167 -0.67 1.62 9.28
CA ASP A 167 0.30 1.04 10.19
C ASP A 167 -0.37 0.03 11.12
N ILE A 168 0.34 -1.05 11.45
CA ILE A 168 -0.02 -2.03 12.48
C ILE A 168 0.96 -1.85 13.64
N HIS A 169 0.42 -1.67 14.84
CA HIS A 169 1.19 -1.50 16.07
C HIS A 169 0.96 -2.72 16.97
N LEU A 170 2.06 -3.39 17.33
CA LEU A 170 2.09 -4.49 18.28
C LEU A 170 2.91 -4.05 19.49
N GLU A 171 2.21 -3.84 20.61
CA GLU A 171 2.77 -3.19 21.80
C GLU A 171 2.59 -4.10 23.01
N PRO A 172 3.65 -4.75 23.51
CA PRO A 172 3.52 -5.58 24.70
C PRO A 172 3.22 -4.71 25.92
N GLU A 173 2.19 -5.10 26.67
CA GLU A 173 1.87 -4.57 27.98
C GLU A 173 2.11 -5.67 29.04
N LYS A 174 1.88 -5.36 30.31
CA LYS A 174 2.15 -6.30 31.42
C LYS A 174 1.45 -7.66 31.25
N ASN A 175 0.21 -7.68 30.77
CA ASN A 175 -0.63 -8.88 30.73
C ASN A 175 -1.17 -9.23 29.34
N GLN A 176 -1.00 -8.37 28.34
CA GLN A 176 -1.56 -8.55 27.01
C GLN A 176 -0.66 -7.93 25.94
N LEU A 177 -0.75 -8.43 24.71
CA LEU A 177 -0.19 -7.78 23.54
C LEU A 177 -1.27 -6.86 22.96
N ARG A 178 -1.09 -5.55 23.11
CA ARG A 178 -2.00 -4.56 22.55
C ARG A 178 -1.78 -4.45 21.05
N VAL A 179 -2.87 -4.49 20.30
CA VAL A 179 -2.89 -4.39 18.84
C VAL A 179 -3.61 -3.12 18.45
N ARG A 180 -2.98 -2.25 17.66
CA ARG A 180 -3.61 -1.05 17.11
C ARG A 180 -3.36 -0.92 15.64
N PHE A 181 -4.34 -0.37 14.93
CA PHE A 181 -4.18 0.05 13.54
C PHE A 181 -4.21 1.56 13.45
N ARG A 182 -3.32 2.15 12.65
CA ARG A 182 -3.48 3.54 12.25
C ARG A 182 -4.42 3.60 11.06
N ILE A 183 -5.65 4.05 11.27
CA ILE A 183 -6.67 4.16 10.22
C ILE A 183 -6.97 5.63 10.03
N ASP A 184 -6.85 6.11 8.78
CA ASP A 184 -7.06 7.52 8.42
C ASP A 184 -6.26 8.51 9.30
N GLY A 185 -5.05 8.11 9.70
CA GLY A 185 -4.14 8.91 10.54
C GLY A 185 -4.28 8.69 12.06
N TYR A 186 -5.37 8.09 12.52
CA TYR A 186 -5.67 7.90 13.95
C TYR A 186 -5.44 6.46 14.39
N LEU A 187 -4.91 6.27 15.60
CA LEU A 187 -4.75 4.95 16.20
C LEU A 187 -6.07 4.44 16.75
N GLN A 188 -6.45 3.22 16.36
CA GLN A 188 -7.64 2.52 16.83
C GLN A 188 -7.24 1.17 17.40
N ASP A 189 -7.77 0.83 18.57
CA ASP A 189 -7.55 -0.47 19.20
C ASP A 189 -8.25 -1.58 18.41
N SER A 190 -7.55 -2.70 18.21
CA SER A 190 -8.14 -3.98 17.82
C SER A 190 -8.23 -4.90 19.06
N ALA A 191 -8.82 -6.08 18.89
CA ALA A 191 -8.86 -7.08 19.94
C ALA A 191 -7.42 -7.40 20.40
N PRO A 192 -7.10 -7.28 21.70
CA PRO A 192 -5.78 -7.60 22.20
C PRO A 192 -5.49 -9.10 22.04
N MET A 193 -4.22 -9.45 21.98
CA MET A 193 -3.79 -10.86 21.95
C MET A 193 -3.21 -11.27 23.30
N PRO A 194 -3.32 -12.55 23.68
CA PRO A 194 -2.58 -13.09 24.82
C PRO A 194 -1.07 -12.86 24.69
N MET A 195 -0.38 -12.56 25.79
CA MET A 195 1.09 -12.35 25.77
C MET A 195 1.88 -13.57 25.28
N SER A 196 1.31 -14.78 25.31
CA SER A 196 1.93 -15.98 24.73
C SER A 196 2.21 -15.84 23.22
N PHE A 197 1.44 -15.01 22.50
CA PHE A 197 1.68 -14.74 21.09
C PHE A 197 2.85 -13.79 20.81
N HIS A 198 3.29 -13.01 21.81
CA HIS A 198 4.36 -12.01 21.64
C HIS A 198 5.66 -12.61 21.08
N PRO A 199 6.29 -13.63 21.70
CA PRO A 199 7.55 -14.16 21.19
C PRO A 199 7.40 -14.84 19.81
N LEU A 200 6.26 -15.48 19.56
CA LEU A 200 5.99 -16.21 18.31
C LEU A 200 5.81 -15.24 17.12
N ILE A 201 4.94 -14.24 17.30
CA ILE A 201 4.64 -13.25 16.26
C ILE A 201 5.89 -12.43 15.92
N PHE A 202 6.63 -11.98 16.95
CA PHE A 202 7.79 -11.12 16.75
C PHE A 202 8.94 -11.86 16.07
N SER A 203 9.20 -13.11 16.47
CA SER A 203 10.24 -13.93 15.83
C SER A 203 9.89 -14.22 14.37
N ARG A 204 8.62 -14.52 14.08
CA ARG A 204 8.17 -14.77 12.70
C ARG A 204 8.22 -13.52 11.83
N ILE A 205 7.77 -12.37 12.33
CA ILE A 205 7.88 -11.11 11.58
C ILE A 205 9.34 -10.75 11.33
N LYS A 206 10.22 -10.91 12.33
CA LYS A 206 11.66 -10.67 12.14
C LYS A 206 12.25 -11.56 11.07
N LEU A 207 11.89 -12.84 11.06
CA LEU A 207 12.31 -13.78 10.01
C LEU A 207 11.85 -13.31 8.63
N LEU A 208 10.56 -12.97 8.48
CA LEU A 208 10.00 -12.47 7.21
C LEU A 208 10.68 -11.19 6.73
N ALA A 209 11.10 -10.34 7.66
CA ALA A 209 11.71 -9.04 7.38
C ALA A 209 13.25 -9.08 7.28
N GLY A 210 13.88 -10.26 7.34
CA GLY A 210 15.34 -10.42 7.28
C GLY A 210 16.09 -9.87 8.49
N MET A 211 15.43 -9.78 9.65
CA MET A 211 15.97 -9.21 10.89
C MET A 211 16.54 -10.30 11.82
N ASP A 212 17.47 -9.92 12.71
CA ASP A 212 18.04 -10.86 13.68
C ASP A 212 17.07 -11.12 14.84
N ILE A 213 16.62 -12.37 14.95
CA ILE A 213 15.65 -12.86 15.95
C ILE A 213 16.25 -12.87 17.37
N ALA A 214 17.55 -13.13 17.50
CA ALA A 214 18.25 -13.19 18.78
C ALA A 214 18.43 -11.79 19.37
N VAL A 215 18.55 -10.78 18.51
CA VAL A 215 18.66 -9.38 18.88
C VAL A 215 17.30 -8.84 19.32
N ARG A 216 17.15 -8.49 20.61
CA ARG A 216 15.90 -7.93 21.17
C ARG A 216 16.10 -6.64 21.99
N ARG A 217 17.35 -6.23 22.19
CA ARG A 217 17.75 -5.12 23.08
C ARG A 217 18.23 -3.86 22.35
N ARG A 218 18.19 -3.87 21.03
CA ARG A 218 18.48 -2.70 20.18
C ARG A 218 17.39 -2.55 19.13
N PRO A 219 17.14 -1.33 18.63
CA PRO A 219 16.26 -1.14 17.50
C PRO A 219 16.74 -1.93 16.29
N GLN A 220 15.81 -2.39 15.47
CA GLN A 220 16.09 -2.99 14.18
C GLN A 220 15.00 -2.58 13.20
N ASP A 221 15.40 -2.40 11.94
CA ASP A 221 14.50 -2.14 10.83
C ASP A 221 14.65 -3.27 9.81
N GLY A 222 13.57 -3.58 9.13
CA GLY A 222 13.49 -4.65 8.15
C GLY A 222 12.42 -4.37 7.13
N HIS A 223 12.37 -5.23 6.13
CA HIS A 223 11.52 -5.06 4.97
C HIS A 223 10.95 -6.38 4.52
N TYR A 224 9.66 -6.39 4.16
CA TYR A 224 8.98 -7.59 3.70
C TYR A 224 7.90 -7.22 2.67
N THR A 225 7.78 -8.01 1.60
CA THR A 225 6.68 -7.86 0.64
C THR A 225 5.54 -8.80 1.03
N TYR A 226 4.37 -8.23 1.33
CA TYR A 226 3.16 -8.97 1.66
C TYR A 226 2.18 -8.98 0.50
N SER A 227 1.72 -10.17 0.09
CA SER A 227 0.63 -10.30 -0.88
C SER A 227 -0.67 -10.61 -0.15
N SER A 228 -1.66 -9.73 -0.32
CA SER A 228 -2.98 -9.91 0.29
C SER A 228 -3.85 -10.91 -0.47
N ASN A 229 -4.94 -11.35 0.16
CA ASN A 229 -5.95 -12.20 -0.49
C ASN A 229 -6.63 -11.52 -1.69
N SER A 230 -6.58 -10.20 -1.77
CA SER A 230 -7.11 -9.40 -2.88
C SER A 230 -6.12 -9.18 -4.03
N ASN A 231 -5.00 -9.93 -4.05
CA ASN A 231 -3.88 -9.77 -4.99
C ASN A 231 -3.23 -8.37 -4.97
N ARG A 232 -3.49 -7.58 -3.94
CA ARG A 232 -2.77 -6.33 -3.69
C ARG A 232 -1.44 -6.64 -3.03
N ILE A 233 -0.38 -6.04 -3.58
CA ILE A 233 0.98 -6.17 -3.09
C ILE A 233 1.27 -5.00 -2.16
N PHE A 234 1.77 -5.30 -0.97
CA PHE A 234 2.16 -4.33 0.03
C PHE A 234 3.64 -4.43 0.33
N ASP A 235 4.29 -3.28 0.27
CA ASP A 235 5.64 -3.07 0.75
C ASP A 235 5.58 -2.78 2.25
N VAL A 236 6.02 -3.72 3.07
CA VAL A 236 5.89 -3.65 4.53
C VAL A 236 7.23 -3.24 5.13
N ARG A 237 7.27 -2.05 5.72
CA ARG A 237 8.42 -1.61 6.53
C ARG A 237 8.21 -2.03 7.97
N VAL A 238 9.16 -2.79 8.48
CA VAL A 238 9.13 -3.33 9.84
C VAL A 238 10.11 -2.55 10.69
N SER A 239 9.67 -2.06 11.83
CA SER A 239 10.54 -1.42 12.82
C SER A 239 10.28 -1.99 14.20
N THR A 240 11.35 -2.29 14.92
CA THR A 240 11.31 -2.85 16.27
C THR A 240 12.04 -1.94 17.24
N LEU A 241 11.50 -1.82 18.46
CA LEU A 241 12.07 -0.99 19.52
C LEU A 241 11.98 -1.73 20.87
N PRO A 242 13.08 -1.85 21.64
CA PRO A 242 13.02 -2.45 22.96
C PRO A 242 12.15 -1.60 23.90
N GLY A 243 11.27 -2.25 24.65
CA GLY A 243 10.39 -1.63 25.65
C GLY A 243 10.41 -2.37 26.98
N GLN A 244 9.69 -1.82 27.97
CA GLN A 244 9.68 -2.35 29.35
C GLN A 244 9.15 -3.79 29.45
N PHE A 245 8.09 -4.10 28.70
CA PHE A 245 7.42 -5.41 28.74
C PHE A 245 7.81 -6.33 27.57
N GLY A 246 8.87 -5.97 26.86
CA GLY A 246 9.30 -6.64 25.64
C GLY A 246 9.50 -5.67 24.49
N GLU A 247 9.93 -6.21 23.36
CA GLU A 247 10.06 -5.45 22.13
C GLU A 247 8.69 -5.01 21.61
N LYS A 248 8.60 -3.76 21.16
CA LYS A 248 7.48 -3.20 20.40
C LYS A 248 7.79 -3.32 18.92
N LEU A 249 6.76 -3.58 18.11
CA LEU A 249 6.88 -3.71 16.66
C LEU A 249 5.84 -2.84 15.96
N VAL A 250 6.28 -2.12 14.93
CA VAL A 250 5.44 -1.33 14.04
C VAL A 250 5.65 -1.80 12.61
N LEU A 251 4.56 -2.12 11.91
CA LEU A 251 4.54 -2.47 10.50
C LEU A 251 3.88 -1.31 9.74
N ARG A 252 4.58 -0.66 8.83
CA ARG A 252 3.97 0.30 7.90
C ARG A 252 3.61 -0.40 6.61
N LEU A 253 2.33 -0.36 6.24
CA LEU A 253 1.81 -0.96 5.02
C LEU A 253 1.81 0.08 3.91
N LEU A 254 2.62 -0.12 2.88
CA LEU A 254 2.63 0.72 1.68
C LEU A 254 2.03 -0.08 0.53
N ASP A 255 0.83 0.31 0.13
CA ASP A 255 0.17 -0.31 -1.02
C ASP A 255 0.93 0.02 -2.31
N GLN A 256 1.43 -1.00 -2.99
CA GLN A 256 2.13 -0.88 -4.27
C GLN A 256 1.16 -0.86 -5.46
N THR A 257 -0.15 -0.99 -5.21
CA THR A 257 -1.15 -0.89 -6.27
C THR A 257 -1.13 0.53 -6.87
N PRO A 258 -0.87 0.69 -8.19
CA PRO A 258 -0.81 2.01 -8.81
C PRO A 258 -2.18 2.68 -8.68
N VAL A 259 -2.26 3.75 -7.89
CA VAL A 259 -3.47 4.54 -7.85
C VAL A 259 -3.35 5.65 -8.88
N GLN A 260 -4.10 5.51 -9.97
CA GLN A 260 -4.35 6.59 -10.92
C GLN A 260 -5.27 7.64 -10.27
N HIS A 261 -4.77 8.32 -9.25
CA HIS A 261 -5.46 9.46 -8.68
C HIS A 261 -5.47 10.57 -9.73
N LYS A 262 -6.66 10.80 -10.30
CA LYS A 262 -6.94 12.01 -11.06
C LYS A 262 -6.88 13.21 -10.13
N LEU A 263 -6.28 14.32 -10.57
CA LEU A 263 -6.12 15.52 -9.75
C LEU A 263 -7.49 16.07 -9.28
N GLU A 264 -8.52 15.91 -10.12
CA GLU A 264 -9.93 16.22 -9.84
C GLU A 264 -10.47 15.48 -8.61
N ALA A 265 -10.00 14.24 -8.38
CA ALA A 265 -10.49 13.38 -7.31
C ALA A 265 -9.93 13.76 -5.94
N LEU A 266 -8.93 14.64 -5.89
CA LEU A 266 -8.29 15.07 -4.64
C LEU A 266 -9.11 16.11 -3.88
N GLY A 267 -10.13 16.71 -4.49
CA GLY A 267 -11.07 17.60 -3.78
C GLY A 267 -10.64 19.06 -3.68
N PHE A 268 -9.76 19.52 -4.57
CA PHE A 268 -9.46 20.94 -4.79
C PHE A 268 -10.72 21.72 -5.23
N PHE A 269 -10.79 23.02 -4.94
CA PHE A 269 -11.77 23.90 -5.57
C PHE A 269 -11.53 23.94 -7.07
N LYS A 270 -12.60 24.14 -7.84
CA LYS A 270 -12.53 24.23 -9.30
C LYS A 270 -11.48 25.26 -9.77
N ASN A 271 -11.49 26.46 -9.21
CA ASN A 271 -10.55 27.52 -9.60
C ASN A 271 -9.11 27.18 -9.20
N ASP A 272 -8.89 26.54 -8.05
CA ASP A 272 -7.56 26.13 -7.59
C ASP A 272 -7.01 25.00 -8.45
N LEU A 273 -7.89 24.07 -8.83
CA LEU A 273 -7.57 22.96 -9.73
C LEU A 273 -7.20 23.48 -11.12
N GLU A 274 -7.98 24.40 -11.69
CA GLU A 274 -7.65 25.06 -12.96
C GLU A 274 -6.31 25.79 -12.89
N MET A 275 -6.04 26.47 -11.78
CA MET A 275 -4.77 27.15 -11.55
C MET A 275 -3.59 26.17 -11.45
N LEU A 276 -3.73 25.07 -10.72
CA LEU A 276 -2.73 24.00 -10.64
C LEU A 276 -2.48 23.36 -12.01
N TYR A 277 -3.53 23.12 -12.79
CA TYR A 277 -3.40 22.62 -14.15
C TYR A 277 -2.61 23.58 -15.03
N GLN A 278 -2.95 24.87 -15.01
CA GLN A 278 -2.21 25.89 -15.74
C GLN A 278 -0.74 25.94 -15.32
N ALA A 279 -0.46 25.91 -14.01
CA ALA A 279 0.91 25.90 -13.50
C ALA A 279 1.67 24.65 -13.93
N SER A 280 1.02 23.48 -13.93
CA SER A 280 1.64 22.21 -14.33
C SER A 280 1.94 22.11 -15.82
N GLN A 281 1.25 22.90 -16.66
CA GLN A 281 1.50 22.93 -18.10
C GLN A 281 2.51 24.00 -18.51
N ALA A 282 2.99 24.82 -17.57
CA ALA A 282 4.03 25.79 -17.84
C ALA A 282 5.32 25.08 -18.30
N PRO A 283 6.08 25.68 -19.24
CA PRO A 283 7.33 25.08 -19.70
C PRO A 283 8.38 25.01 -18.59
N SER A 284 8.32 25.92 -17.62
CA SER A 284 9.25 25.95 -16.50
C SER A 284 8.66 26.59 -15.26
N GLY A 285 9.33 26.37 -14.13
CA GLY A 285 8.98 26.96 -12.84
C GLY A 285 8.95 25.91 -11.73
N LEU A 286 8.76 26.38 -10.50
CA LEU A 286 8.77 25.57 -9.29
C LEU A 286 7.37 25.53 -8.68
N ILE A 287 6.79 24.33 -8.61
CA ILE A 287 5.56 24.03 -7.86
C ILE A 287 5.96 23.31 -6.58
N LEU A 288 5.59 23.89 -5.44
CA LEU A 288 6.01 23.43 -4.13
C LEU A 288 4.83 22.94 -3.31
N MET A 289 4.88 21.67 -2.89
CA MET A 289 3.94 21.12 -1.92
C MET A 289 4.55 21.15 -0.53
N VAL A 290 3.87 21.74 0.44
CA VAL A 290 4.33 21.81 1.83
C VAL A 290 3.31 21.22 2.80
N GLY A 291 3.78 20.87 3.98
CA GLY A 291 2.98 20.28 5.05
C GLY A 291 3.71 19.15 5.79
N PRO A 292 3.15 18.69 6.92
CA PRO A 292 3.76 17.65 7.74
C PRO A 292 3.77 16.28 7.04
N THR A 293 4.44 15.31 7.67
CA THR A 293 4.40 13.91 7.20
C THR A 293 2.97 13.38 7.17
N GLY A 294 2.61 12.62 6.13
CA GLY A 294 1.27 12.04 5.99
C GLY A 294 0.19 13.04 5.57
N SER A 295 0.55 14.23 5.11
CA SER A 295 -0.41 15.22 4.61
C SER A 295 -0.85 15.03 3.15
N GLY A 296 -0.39 13.97 2.48
CA GLY A 296 -0.78 13.66 1.09
C GLY A 296 -0.02 14.43 0.01
N LYS A 297 1.16 15.00 0.30
CA LYS A 297 2.00 15.71 -0.69
C LYS A 297 2.36 14.82 -1.87
N THR A 298 2.92 13.63 -1.61
CA THR A 298 3.32 12.68 -2.65
C THR A 298 2.12 12.31 -3.53
N THR A 299 0.96 12.06 -2.93
CA THR A 299 -0.29 11.76 -3.65
C THR A 299 -0.68 12.87 -4.62
N THR A 300 -0.62 14.14 -4.18
CA THR A 300 -0.92 15.28 -5.05
C THR A 300 0.13 15.43 -6.16
N LEU A 301 1.42 15.29 -5.85
CA LEU A 301 2.49 15.38 -6.85
C LEU A 301 2.39 14.28 -7.89
N TYR A 302 2.10 13.05 -7.48
CA TYR A 302 1.90 11.93 -8.39
C TYR A 302 0.65 12.11 -9.25
N ALA A 303 -0.41 12.73 -8.73
CA ALA A 303 -1.59 13.08 -9.54
C ALA A 303 -1.24 14.12 -10.62
N ILE A 304 -0.39 15.12 -10.29
CA ILE A 304 0.13 16.09 -11.26
C ILE A 304 1.01 15.36 -12.30
N LEU A 305 1.94 14.50 -11.87
CA LEU A 305 2.80 13.74 -12.77
C LEU A 305 1.99 12.86 -13.74
N ASN A 306 0.98 12.15 -13.25
CA ASN A 306 0.10 11.35 -14.10
C ASN A 306 -0.65 12.20 -15.14
N ALA A 307 -1.02 13.43 -14.81
CA ALA A 307 -1.65 14.34 -15.76
C ALA A 307 -0.68 14.88 -16.82
N LEU A 308 0.62 14.91 -16.52
CA LEU A 308 1.68 15.34 -17.44
C LEU A 308 2.29 14.18 -18.23
N ASN A 309 2.08 12.94 -17.79
CA ASN A 309 2.66 11.75 -18.37
C ASN A 309 2.16 11.52 -19.80
N SER A 310 3.01 11.85 -20.78
CA SER A 310 2.78 11.67 -22.19
C SER A 310 4.06 11.20 -22.86
N GLN A 311 3.95 10.61 -24.05
CA GLN A 311 5.12 10.16 -24.82
C GLN A 311 6.03 11.30 -25.29
N GLU A 312 5.55 12.54 -25.21
CA GLU A 312 6.26 13.75 -25.64
C GLU A 312 7.11 14.37 -24.53
N LYS A 313 6.93 13.93 -23.27
CA LYS A 313 7.62 14.50 -22.12
C LYS A 313 8.52 13.48 -21.43
N ASN A 314 9.76 13.87 -21.21
CA ASN A 314 10.70 13.15 -20.38
C ASN A 314 10.53 13.55 -18.90
N ILE A 315 9.98 12.63 -18.10
CA ILE A 315 9.71 12.87 -16.68
C ILE A 315 10.65 12.03 -15.82
N LEU A 316 11.38 12.70 -14.93
CA LEU A 316 12.30 12.07 -13.98
C LEU A 316 11.95 12.44 -12.53
N THR A 317 12.01 11.46 -11.63
CA THR A 317 11.80 11.67 -10.18
C THR A 317 13.01 11.20 -9.36
N ILE A 318 13.24 11.88 -8.24
CA ILE A 318 14.28 11.56 -7.26
C ILE A 318 13.64 11.54 -5.88
N GLU A 319 13.53 10.36 -5.28
CA GLU A 319 12.65 10.12 -4.14
C GLU A 319 13.33 9.31 -3.03
N ASN A 320 12.81 9.33 -1.80
CA ASN A 320 13.43 8.63 -0.68
C ASN A 320 12.41 7.90 0.22
N PRO A 321 12.06 6.65 -0.13
CA PRO A 321 12.21 6.01 -1.44
C PRO A 321 10.97 6.27 -2.32
N VAL A 322 10.97 5.71 -3.53
CA VAL A 322 9.79 5.68 -4.40
C VAL A 322 8.63 4.96 -3.70
N GLU A 323 7.46 5.58 -3.63
CA GLU A 323 6.29 5.00 -2.92
C GLU A 323 5.63 3.88 -3.71
N TYR A 324 5.44 4.08 -5.03
CA TYR A 324 4.96 3.09 -5.99
C TYR A 324 5.42 3.46 -7.40
N HIS A 325 5.41 2.47 -8.29
CA HIS A 325 5.82 2.65 -9.69
C HIS A 325 4.74 3.37 -10.51
N ILE A 326 5.14 4.42 -11.24
CA ILE A 326 4.35 5.06 -12.27
C ILE A 326 4.93 4.65 -13.63
N GLU A 327 4.12 3.96 -14.42
CA GLU A 327 4.48 3.56 -15.78
C GLU A 327 4.77 4.80 -16.65
N GLY A 328 5.83 4.75 -17.46
CA GLY A 328 6.22 5.85 -18.35
C GLY A 328 7.09 6.94 -17.68
N ILE A 329 7.34 6.86 -16.37
CA ILE A 329 8.17 7.82 -15.63
C ILE A 329 9.45 7.14 -15.12
N THR A 330 10.59 7.80 -15.28
CA THR A 330 11.85 7.31 -14.69
C THR A 330 11.93 7.74 -13.22
N GLN A 331 11.85 6.78 -12.30
CA GLN A 331 11.87 7.06 -10.86
C GLN A 331 13.15 6.55 -10.20
N VAL A 332 13.89 7.43 -9.54
CA VAL A 332 15.15 7.11 -8.86
C VAL A 332 14.96 7.19 -7.35
N SER A 333 15.23 6.09 -6.66
CA SER A 333 15.32 6.09 -5.20
C SER A 333 16.71 6.51 -4.74
N VAL A 334 16.77 7.48 -3.82
CA VAL A 334 17.98 7.96 -3.15
C VAL A 334 18.60 6.82 -2.34
N LYS A 335 19.89 6.58 -2.55
CA LYS A 335 20.70 5.58 -1.84
C LYS A 335 22.04 6.22 -1.44
N PRO A 336 22.10 6.96 -0.33
CA PRO A 336 23.28 7.73 0.06
C PRO A 336 24.52 6.84 0.24
N GLU A 337 24.33 5.61 0.74
CA GLU A 337 25.43 4.64 0.92
C GLU A 337 26.02 4.12 -0.40
N GLN A 338 25.32 4.32 -1.51
CA GLN A 338 25.79 4.01 -2.87
C GLN A 338 26.23 5.28 -3.62
N GLY A 339 26.32 6.43 -2.95
CA GLY A 339 26.63 7.72 -3.56
C GLY A 339 25.48 8.34 -4.36
N LEU A 340 24.25 7.84 -4.23
CA LEU A 340 23.06 8.38 -4.91
C LEU A 340 22.26 9.29 -3.95
N GLY A 341 22.84 10.44 -3.57
CA GLY A 341 22.18 11.48 -2.79
C GLY A 341 21.23 12.35 -3.63
N PHE A 342 20.43 13.23 -3.00
CA PHE A 342 19.51 14.13 -3.72
C PHE A 342 20.25 15.07 -4.69
N ALA A 343 21.24 15.83 -4.22
CA ALA A 343 21.96 16.81 -5.02
C ALA A 343 22.69 16.17 -6.23
N ASP A 344 23.41 15.08 -6.00
CA ASP A 344 24.17 14.41 -7.06
C ASP A 344 23.28 13.74 -8.10
N THR A 345 22.21 13.08 -7.65
CA THR A 345 21.21 12.49 -8.54
C THR A 345 20.52 13.58 -9.35
N LEU A 346 20.22 14.73 -8.75
CA LEU A 346 19.58 15.85 -9.44
C LEU A 346 20.49 16.46 -10.52
N ARG A 347 21.79 16.60 -10.24
CA ARG A 347 22.76 17.01 -11.27
C ARG A 347 22.83 16.02 -12.42
N ALA A 348 22.79 14.72 -12.12
CA ALA A 348 22.79 13.68 -13.13
C ALA A 348 21.50 13.71 -13.96
N ALA A 349 20.34 13.87 -13.32
CA ALA A 349 19.04 13.97 -13.96
C ALA A 349 18.97 15.15 -14.94
N LEU A 350 19.56 16.29 -14.62
CA LEU A 350 19.63 17.45 -15.54
C LEU A 350 20.42 17.18 -16.83
N ARG A 351 21.24 16.12 -16.89
CA ARG A 351 21.92 15.66 -18.12
C ARG A 351 21.15 14.57 -18.86
N GLN A 352 19.98 14.20 -18.38
CA GLN A 352 19.10 13.22 -19.01
C GLN A 352 18.04 13.86 -19.90
N ASP A 353 18.15 15.17 -20.20
CA ASP A 353 17.18 15.93 -20.99
C ASP A 353 15.73 15.89 -20.44
N PRO A 354 15.50 16.17 -19.14
CA PRO A 354 14.16 16.15 -18.56
C PRO A 354 13.32 17.36 -18.99
N ASP A 355 12.03 17.16 -19.23
CA ASP A 355 11.03 18.24 -19.28
C ASP A 355 10.48 18.55 -17.88
N VAL A 356 10.28 17.50 -17.08
CA VAL A 356 9.68 17.58 -15.75
C VAL A 356 10.56 16.84 -14.74
N LEU A 357 10.86 17.50 -13.63
CA LEU A 357 11.62 16.96 -12.51
C LEU A 357 10.78 16.95 -11.24
N LEU A 358 10.61 15.77 -10.62
CA LEU A 358 10.12 15.66 -9.25
C LEU A 358 11.29 15.44 -8.29
N ILE A 359 11.50 16.37 -7.38
CA ILE A 359 12.45 16.23 -6.28
C ILE A 359 11.64 15.93 -5.02
N GLY A 360 11.76 14.71 -4.49
CA GLY A 360 10.95 14.21 -3.39
C GLY A 360 10.91 15.17 -2.19
N GLU A 361 12.02 15.84 -1.90
CA GLU A 361 12.08 16.90 -0.88
C GLU A 361 13.32 17.79 -1.06
N ILE A 362 13.18 19.07 -0.72
CA ILE A 362 14.30 20.02 -0.56
C ILE A 362 14.67 20.08 0.92
N ARG A 363 15.83 19.54 1.27
CA ARG A 363 16.35 19.48 2.66
C ARG A 363 17.44 20.50 2.95
N ASP A 364 18.31 20.74 1.99
CA ASP A 364 19.55 21.49 2.13
C ASP A 364 19.69 22.55 1.04
N GLU A 365 20.65 23.46 1.27
CA GLU A 365 20.98 24.59 0.40
C GLU A 365 21.39 24.12 -1.00
N GLU A 366 22.15 23.03 -1.09
CA GLU A 366 22.69 22.52 -2.35
C GLU A 366 21.56 22.02 -3.26
N THR A 367 20.68 21.17 -2.74
CA THR A 367 19.50 20.65 -3.45
C THR A 367 18.57 21.79 -3.84
N ALA A 368 18.33 22.76 -2.93
CA ALA A 368 17.51 23.94 -3.20
C ALA A 368 18.07 24.76 -4.38
N ASN A 369 19.38 25.03 -4.38
CA ASN A 369 20.04 25.82 -5.41
C ASN A 369 19.96 25.15 -6.78
N ILE A 370 20.16 23.83 -6.84
CA ILE A 370 20.06 23.09 -8.11
C ILE A 370 18.61 23.08 -8.60
N ALA A 371 17.63 22.86 -7.71
CA ALA A 371 16.21 22.86 -8.05
C ALA A 371 15.74 24.21 -8.64
N VAL A 372 16.10 25.32 -7.98
CA VAL A 372 15.77 26.67 -8.44
C VAL A 372 16.45 26.99 -9.76
N LYS A 373 17.72 26.62 -9.93
CA LYS A 373 18.43 26.79 -11.22
C LYS A 373 17.79 25.98 -12.33
N ALA A 374 17.41 24.73 -12.08
CA ALA A 374 16.70 23.90 -13.06
C ALA A 374 15.39 24.56 -13.50
N ALA A 375 14.61 25.07 -12.53
CA ALA A 375 13.38 25.81 -12.81
C ALA A 375 13.63 27.06 -13.64
N LEU A 376 14.73 27.78 -13.40
CA LEU A 376 15.11 28.96 -14.19
C LEU A 376 15.56 28.60 -15.61
N THR A 377 16.25 27.47 -15.77
CA THR A 377 16.80 27.02 -17.06
C THR A 377 15.82 26.20 -17.88
N GLY A 378 14.51 26.42 -17.73
CA GLY A 378 13.51 25.86 -18.63
C GLY A 378 12.89 24.53 -18.21
N HIS A 379 13.03 24.08 -16.96
CA HIS A 379 12.43 22.83 -16.48
C HIS A 379 11.22 23.09 -15.59
N LEU A 380 10.19 22.24 -15.68
CA LEU A 380 9.14 22.22 -14.67
C LEU A 380 9.62 21.38 -13.47
N VAL A 381 9.78 22.02 -12.32
CA VAL A 381 10.23 21.37 -11.09
C VAL A 381 9.08 21.26 -10.12
N LEU A 382 8.79 20.02 -9.70
CA LEU A 382 7.87 19.69 -8.63
C LEU A 382 8.68 19.30 -7.40
N SER A 383 8.35 19.82 -6.23
CA SER A 383 9.05 19.36 -5.02
C SER A 383 8.21 19.47 -3.74
N THR A 384 8.71 18.85 -2.67
CA THR A 384 8.20 19.06 -1.33
C THR A 384 9.16 19.81 -0.43
N LEU A 385 8.60 20.50 0.55
CA LEU A 385 9.37 21.14 1.61
C LEU A 385 8.60 21.09 2.92
N HIS A 386 9.30 20.83 4.02
CA HIS A 386 8.67 20.77 5.34
C HIS A 386 8.39 22.19 5.86
N SER A 387 7.17 22.68 5.64
CA SER A 387 6.71 23.95 6.19
C SER A 387 5.30 23.81 6.75
N SER A 388 4.92 24.67 7.69
CA SER A 388 3.57 24.77 8.25
C SER A 388 2.57 25.36 7.25
N ASP A 389 3.03 26.31 6.45
CA ASP A 389 2.22 27.17 5.57
C ASP A 389 3.06 27.65 4.38
N ALA A 390 2.38 28.23 3.39
CA ALA A 390 2.94 28.70 2.13
C ALA A 390 3.92 29.86 2.33
N VAL A 391 3.62 30.77 3.25
CA VAL A 391 4.47 31.95 3.52
C VAL A 391 5.79 31.55 4.17
N THR A 392 5.73 30.65 5.15
CA THR A 392 6.90 30.09 5.83
C THR A 392 7.75 29.24 4.87
N ALA A 393 7.15 28.68 3.81
CA ALA A 393 7.90 27.96 2.78
C ALA A 393 8.82 28.90 1.99
N ILE A 394 8.36 30.10 1.65
CA ILE A 394 9.18 31.15 1.02
C ILE A 394 10.35 31.50 1.93
N GLN A 395 10.07 31.79 3.21
CA GLN A 395 11.12 32.11 4.18
C GLN A 395 12.14 30.97 4.33
N ARG A 396 11.68 29.72 4.31
CA ARG A 396 12.56 28.55 4.42
C ARG A 396 13.47 28.41 3.21
N LEU A 397 12.99 28.68 1.98
CA LEU A 397 13.86 28.71 0.79
C LEU A 397 14.90 29.83 0.88
N LEU A 398 14.53 31.02 1.35
CA LEU A 398 15.48 32.11 1.59
C LEU A 398 16.53 31.73 2.63
N ASN A 399 16.13 31.07 3.73
CA ASN A 399 17.04 30.59 4.77
C ASN A 399 17.97 29.46 4.29
N LEU A 400 17.59 28.74 3.23
CA LEU A 400 18.44 27.77 2.53
C LEU A 400 19.39 28.44 1.52
N GLY A 401 19.54 29.77 1.55
CA GLY A 401 20.51 30.48 0.71
C GLY A 401 20.02 30.83 -0.69
N ILE A 402 18.73 30.64 -1.00
CA ILE A 402 18.17 31.05 -2.29
C ILE A 402 18.01 32.57 -2.33
N ALA A 403 18.59 33.21 -3.36
CA ALA A 403 18.45 34.64 -3.56
C ALA A 403 16.98 35.03 -3.84
N PRO A 404 16.48 36.15 -3.27
CA PRO A 404 15.11 36.59 -3.48
C PRO A 404 14.71 36.73 -4.95
N ASP A 405 15.60 37.28 -5.79
CA ASP A 405 15.34 37.48 -7.23
C ASP A 405 15.11 36.14 -7.95
N LEU A 406 15.99 35.16 -7.71
CA LEU A 406 15.85 33.82 -8.28
C LEU A 406 14.56 33.14 -7.81
N LEU A 407 14.20 33.30 -6.54
CA LEU A 407 12.99 32.71 -5.99
C LEU A 407 11.73 33.36 -6.60
N ALA A 408 11.72 34.68 -6.74
CA ALA A 408 10.62 35.42 -7.34
C ALA A 408 10.41 35.02 -8.81
N GLU A 409 11.48 34.80 -9.57
CA GLU A 409 11.37 34.39 -10.99
C GLU A 409 10.90 32.94 -11.17
N THR A 410 11.33 32.04 -10.29
CA THR A 410 11.14 30.59 -10.49
C THR A 410 9.93 30.01 -9.78
N LEU A 411 9.54 30.54 -8.62
CA LEU A 411 8.43 30.00 -7.84
C LEU A 411 7.10 30.35 -8.49
N THR A 412 6.27 29.33 -8.76
CA THR A 412 4.99 29.50 -9.47
C THR A 412 3.81 29.33 -8.52
N VAL A 413 3.81 28.25 -7.75
CA VAL A 413 2.70 27.89 -6.84
C VAL A 413 3.25 27.23 -5.59
N ILE A 414 2.68 27.58 -4.44
CA ILE A 414 2.86 26.84 -3.20
C ILE A 414 1.50 26.33 -2.70
N VAL A 415 1.43 25.05 -2.37
CA VAL A 415 0.26 24.43 -1.73
C VAL A 415 0.67 23.91 -0.36
N SER A 416 0.11 24.46 0.72
CA SER A 416 0.26 23.84 2.04
C SER A 416 -0.94 22.94 2.31
N GLN A 417 -0.68 21.65 2.48
CA GLN A 417 -1.72 20.63 2.57
C GLN A 417 -1.67 19.92 3.93
N ARG A 418 -2.85 19.60 4.45
CA ARG A 418 -3.12 18.69 5.57
C ARG A 418 -4.27 17.77 5.19
N LEU A 419 -4.41 16.62 5.85
CA LEU A 419 -5.54 15.72 5.63
C LEU A 419 -6.44 15.70 6.85
N VAL A 420 -7.74 15.80 6.62
CA VAL A 420 -8.79 15.54 7.63
C VAL A 420 -9.59 14.32 7.24
N ARG A 421 -10.24 13.69 8.23
CA ARG A 421 -11.12 12.56 7.96
C ARG A 421 -12.39 13.02 7.25
N ARG A 422 -12.82 12.23 6.26
CA ARG A 422 -14.05 12.48 5.52
C ARG A 422 -15.25 11.85 6.24
N LEU A 423 -16.35 12.58 6.39
CA LEU A 423 -17.60 12.04 6.94
C LEU A 423 -18.09 10.85 6.11
N CYS A 424 -18.56 9.81 6.80
CA CYS A 424 -19.05 8.60 6.16
C CYS A 424 -20.38 8.85 5.45
N SER A 425 -20.42 8.65 4.12
CA SER A 425 -21.61 8.90 3.31
C SER A 425 -22.84 8.07 3.71
N HIS A 426 -22.65 6.94 4.40
CA HIS A 426 -23.76 6.10 4.88
C HIS A 426 -24.48 6.66 6.11
N GLN A 427 -24.01 7.75 6.70
CA GLN A 427 -24.71 8.43 7.80
C GLN A 427 -25.85 9.34 7.34
N ASN A 428 -26.05 9.49 6.03
CA ASN A 428 -27.06 10.38 5.44
C ASN A 428 -28.53 9.93 5.61
N GLY A 429 -28.80 8.88 6.39
CA GLY A 429 -30.17 8.46 6.73
C GLY A 429 -30.89 9.35 7.75
N ASN A 430 -30.17 10.18 8.52
CA ASN A 430 -30.76 11.09 9.52
C ASN A 430 -30.22 12.52 9.37
N LYS A 431 -30.80 13.27 8.42
CA LYS A 431 -30.45 14.68 8.13
C LYS A 431 -30.66 15.66 9.30
N SER A 432 -31.28 15.21 10.39
CA SER A 432 -31.56 16.02 11.58
C SER A 432 -30.40 16.05 12.58
N ASN A 433 -29.42 15.14 12.50
CA ASN A 433 -28.25 15.18 13.39
C ASN A 433 -27.02 14.46 12.79
N PRO A 434 -26.12 15.15 12.07
CA PRO A 434 -24.92 14.54 11.46
C PRO A 434 -23.92 13.95 12.48
N HIS A 435 -24.20 14.05 13.78
CA HIS A 435 -23.36 13.55 14.86
C HIS A 435 -23.83 12.24 15.50
N THR A 436 -24.99 11.70 15.12
CA THR A 436 -25.41 10.38 15.58
C THR A 436 -24.81 9.31 14.67
N SER A 437 -23.58 8.90 14.97
CA SER A 437 -22.95 7.78 14.30
C SER A 437 -23.80 6.53 14.50
N ASP A 438 -24.29 5.93 13.42
CA ASP A 438 -24.76 4.55 13.49
C ASP A 438 -23.56 3.68 13.91
N LYS A 439 -23.59 3.22 15.17
CA LYS A 439 -22.54 2.37 15.75
C LYS A 439 -22.37 1.07 14.96
N ASN A 440 -23.37 0.70 14.16
CA ASN A 440 -23.38 -0.53 13.37
C ASN A 440 -22.96 -0.33 11.90
N CYS A 441 -22.58 0.89 11.49
CA CYS A 441 -22.14 1.13 10.11
C CYS A 441 -20.86 0.33 9.81
N LEU A 442 -20.94 -0.69 8.95
CA LEU A 442 -19.79 -1.55 8.60
C LEU A 442 -18.67 -0.79 7.87
N ARG A 443 -18.98 0.32 7.19
CA ARG A 443 -18.00 1.11 6.42
C ARG A 443 -17.11 1.99 7.30
N CYS A 444 -17.69 2.69 8.26
CA CYS A 444 -16.93 3.52 9.21
C CYS A 444 -16.69 2.84 10.56
N ARG A 445 -17.29 1.67 10.79
CA ARG A 445 -17.23 0.87 12.02
C ARG A 445 -17.58 1.71 13.26
N GLY A 446 -18.62 2.52 13.14
CA GLY A 446 -19.10 3.41 14.19
C GLY A 446 -18.25 4.67 14.44
N THR A 447 -17.17 4.90 13.70
CA THR A 447 -16.27 6.04 13.95
C THR A 447 -16.83 7.39 13.48
N GLY A 448 -17.81 7.42 12.57
CA GLY A 448 -18.23 8.66 11.90
C GLY A 448 -17.59 8.89 10.53
N TYR A 449 -16.40 8.34 10.30
CA TYR A 449 -15.56 8.75 9.18
C TYR A 449 -15.10 7.58 8.30
N SER A 450 -14.81 7.86 7.04
CA SER A 450 -14.29 6.86 6.11
C SER A 450 -13.44 7.55 5.04
N GLY A 451 -12.12 7.40 5.13
CA GLY A 451 -11.17 8.02 4.22
C GLY A 451 -10.80 9.43 4.66
N ARG A 452 -9.98 10.10 3.83
CA ARG A 452 -9.45 11.43 4.11
C ARG A 452 -9.66 12.37 2.93
N ILE A 453 -9.67 13.67 3.20
CA ILE A 453 -9.78 14.75 2.22
C ILE A 453 -8.78 15.86 2.59
N PRO A 454 -8.13 16.51 1.61
CA PRO A 454 -7.19 17.58 1.91
C PRO A 454 -7.90 18.85 2.35
N VAL A 455 -7.35 19.46 3.41
CA VAL A 455 -7.57 20.86 3.76
C VAL A 455 -6.26 21.57 3.45
N TYR A 456 -6.34 22.61 2.63
CA TYR A 456 -5.15 23.24 2.09
C TYR A 456 -5.32 24.74 1.95
N GLU A 457 -4.19 25.42 1.86
CA GLU A 457 -4.07 26.76 1.30
C GLU A 457 -3.21 26.72 0.05
N ILE A 458 -3.44 27.65 -0.86
CA ILE A 458 -2.73 27.73 -2.13
C ILE A 458 -2.44 29.18 -2.49
N LEU A 459 -1.15 29.45 -2.73
CA LEU A 459 -0.62 30.76 -3.10
C LEU A 459 -0.05 30.67 -4.52
N LYS A 460 -0.61 31.46 -5.44
CA LYS A 460 -0.01 31.67 -6.76
C LYS A 460 0.96 32.84 -6.67
N VAL A 461 2.20 32.63 -7.10
CA VAL A 461 3.25 33.64 -7.07
C VAL A 461 3.22 34.43 -8.38
N ASN A 462 2.31 35.41 -8.41
CA ASN A 462 2.16 36.36 -9.52
C ASN A 462 3.07 37.59 -9.33
N SER A 463 3.03 38.54 -10.26
CA SER A 463 3.83 39.79 -10.23
C SER A 463 3.82 40.47 -8.86
N LEU A 464 2.64 40.66 -8.25
CA LEU A 464 2.52 41.27 -6.94
C LEU A 464 3.33 40.53 -5.86
N VAL A 465 3.22 39.20 -5.78
CA VAL A 465 3.97 38.41 -4.80
C VAL A 465 5.46 38.41 -5.12
N ARG A 466 5.83 38.38 -6.41
CA ARG A 466 7.22 38.46 -6.86
C ARG A 466 7.90 39.75 -6.43
N ASP A 467 7.24 40.89 -6.66
CA ASP A 467 7.74 42.21 -6.28
C ASP A 467 7.95 42.29 -4.76
N ARG A 468 7.03 41.70 -3.97
CA ARG A 468 7.16 41.63 -2.51
C ARG A 468 8.34 40.74 -2.08
N ILE A 469 8.55 39.59 -2.73
CA ILE A 469 9.72 38.74 -2.45
C ILE A 469 11.01 39.50 -2.75
N GLN A 470 11.10 40.18 -3.89
CA GLN A 470 12.27 40.99 -4.28
C GLN A 470 12.51 42.17 -3.33
N ALA A 471 11.45 42.80 -2.83
CA ALA A 471 11.53 43.84 -1.81
C ALA A 471 11.97 43.32 -0.42
N GLY A 472 12.09 41.99 -0.25
CA GLY A 472 12.46 41.36 1.01
C GLY A 472 11.32 41.33 2.04
N ASP A 473 10.06 41.39 1.58
CA ASP A 473 8.92 41.24 2.47
C ASP A 473 8.85 39.81 3.03
N THR A 474 8.48 39.72 4.30
CA THR A 474 8.36 38.44 5.02
C THR A 474 7.01 38.32 5.72
N GLY A 475 6.61 37.09 6.01
CA GLY A 475 5.40 36.83 6.80
C GLY A 475 4.13 37.38 6.13
N ARG A 476 3.22 37.95 6.93
CA ARG A 476 1.92 38.44 6.46
C ARG A 476 2.00 39.55 5.39
N LYS A 477 3.13 40.24 5.25
CA LYS A 477 3.31 41.25 4.19
C LYS A 477 3.20 40.64 2.79
N LEU A 478 3.73 39.43 2.60
CA LEU A 478 3.69 38.70 1.32
C LEU A 478 2.26 38.43 0.86
N ILE A 479 1.34 38.19 1.79
CA ILE A 479 -0.07 37.84 1.54
C ILE A 479 -1.03 38.96 1.93
N ARG A 480 -0.56 40.21 2.03
CA ARG A 480 -1.44 41.35 2.30
C ARG A 480 -2.50 41.41 1.19
N PRO A 481 -3.81 41.40 1.52
CA PRO A 481 -4.88 41.34 0.52
C PRO A 481 -4.84 42.53 -0.45
N GLU A 482 -4.79 42.21 -1.73
CA GLU A 482 -4.89 43.15 -2.86
C GLU A 482 -5.64 42.46 -4.01
N PRO A 483 -6.27 43.21 -4.94
CA PRO A 483 -7.11 42.63 -6.00
C PRO A 483 -6.40 41.58 -6.87
N GLU A 484 -5.09 41.73 -7.07
CA GLU A 484 -4.28 40.82 -7.88
C GLU A 484 -3.83 39.60 -7.09
N LEU A 485 -3.86 39.62 -5.74
CA LEU A 485 -3.39 38.51 -4.93
C LEU A 485 -4.30 37.29 -5.09
N TYR A 486 -3.73 36.20 -5.59
CA TYR A 486 -4.38 34.90 -5.59
C TYR A 486 -3.85 34.06 -4.43
N PHE A 487 -4.58 34.11 -3.31
CA PHE A 487 -4.30 33.31 -2.13
C PHE A 487 -5.59 32.75 -1.55
N HIS A 488 -5.75 31.44 -1.65
CA HIS A 488 -6.86 30.73 -1.04
C HIS A 488 -6.38 30.15 0.30
N THR A 489 -7.00 30.55 1.40
CA THR A 489 -6.57 30.17 2.75
C THR A 489 -7.10 28.80 3.18
N MET A 490 -6.41 28.20 4.16
CA MET A 490 -6.83 26.93 4.75
C MET A 490 -8.19 27.05 5.45
N GLU A 491 -8.50 28.22 5.99
CA GLU A 491 -9.79 28.53 6.59
C GLU A 491 -10.93 28.46 5.57
N GLN A 492 -10.75 29.07 4.38
CA GLN A 492 -11.76 29.02 3.32
C GLN A 492 -12.00 27.58 2.84
N THR A 493 -10.93 26.77 2.71
CA THR A 493 -11.07 25.35 2.40
C THR A 493 -11.81 24.59 3.50
N ALA A 494 -11.46 24.80 4.76
CA ALA A 494 -12.15 24.17 5.89
C ALA A 494 -13.64 24.55 5.94
N GLN A 495 -13.98 25.83 5.74
CA GLN A 495 -15.35 26.31 5.70
C GLN A 495 -16.17 25.67 4.58
N ARG A 496 -15.60 25.53 3.37
CA ARG A 496 -16.30 24.82 2.29
C ARG A 496 -16.56 23.37 2.65
N LEU A 497 -15.53 22.63 3.07
CA LEU A 497 -15.65 21.19 3.30
C LEU A 497 -16.65 20.87 4.42
N THR A 498 -16.72 21.72 5.45
CA THR A 498 -17.72 21.60 6.51
C THR A 498 -19.13 21.95 6.01
N LYS A 499 -19.27 23.03 5.23
CA LYS A 499 -20.56 23.41 4.62
C LYS A 499 -21.11 22.37 3.65
N GLU A 500 -20.24 21.70 2.90
CA GLU A 500 -20.59 20.61 1.97
C GLU A 500 -20.86 19.27 2.69
N GLY A 501 -20.66 19.19 4.01
CA GLY A 501 -20.83 17.96 4.78
C GLY A 501 -19.79 16.88 4.43
N LEU A 502 -18.63 17.28 3.91
CA LEU A 502 -17.53 16.37 3.59
C LEU A 502 -16.65 16.08 4.82
N THR A 503 -16.57 17.02 5.75
CA THR A 503 -15.92 16.88 7.07
C THR A 503 -16.72 17.67 8.11
N ASP A 504 -16.31 17.64 9.37
CA ASP A 504 -16.92 18.46 10.43
C ASP A 504 -15.92 19.45 11.07
N TRP A 505 -16.45 20.35 11.90
CA TRP A 505 -15.67 21.37 12.58
C TRP A 505 -14.62 20.78 13.54
N LYS A 506 -14.91 19.61 14.13
CA LYS A 506 -14.01 18.93 15.07
C LYS A 506 -12.70 18.52 14.39
N GLU A 507 -12.76 18.09 13.13
CA GLU A 507 -11.55 17.75 12.37
C GLU A 507 -10.76 18.98 11.91
N VAL A 508 -11.43 20.08 11.52
CA VAL A 508 -10.73 21.24 10.94
C VAL A 508 -10.25 22.25 11.98
N GLN A 509 -10.93 22.38 13.13
CA GLN A 509 -10.60 23.35 14.16
C GLN A 509 -9.14 23.26 14.66
N PRO A 510 -8.56 22.07 14.93
CA PRO A 510 -7.17 21.97 15.35
C PRO A 510 -6.16 22.42 14.28
N LEU A 511 -6.56 22.40 13.01
CA LEU A 511 -5.71 22.85 11.91
C LEU A 511 -5.69 24.37 11.78
N LEU A 512 -6.79 25.05 12.16
CA LEU A 512 -6.93 26.50 12.07
C LEU A 512 -6.38 27.23 13.29
N LEU A 513 -6.40 26.59 14.46
CA LEU A 513 -5.85 27.15 15.71
C LEU A 513 -4.30 27.17 15.75
N ASN A 514 -3.65 26.45 14.82
CA ASN A 514 -2.20 26.32 14.71
C ASN A 514 -1.62 27.06 13.47
N VAL A 515 -2.37 27.97 12.86
CA VAL A 515 -1.97 28.79 11.69
C VAL A 515 -1.94 30.26 12.07
#